data_AF-A0A349F8T9-F1
#
_entry.id   AF-A0A349F8T9-F1
#
_cell.length_a   1.000
_cell.length_b   1.000
_cell.length_c   1.000
_cell.angle_alpha   90.00
_cell.angle_beta   90.00
_cell.angle_gamma   90.00
#
_symmetry.space_group_name_H-M   'P 1'
#
loop_
_entity.id
_entity.type
_entity.pdbx_description
1 polymer ?
#
loop_
_entity_poly.entity_id
_entity_poly.type
_entity_poly.pdbx_seq_one_letter_code
_entity_poly.pdbx_strand_id
1 'polypeptide(L)'
;MIPGLAGVIISSLGYIPPLAMTEFNWLGYVQLTQWNGLLSSIFASLLSATLSTLLATLFCFSILQRLWRSKYWHKVETVLAPLLSLPHVAFAIGFAFLFAPTGFMARVALQLFGWQTDPSGHALLVNDPYALGLTFALAFKELPFLLLMSIPVLQQLKLEQTFKVAAMLGYAPHQMWFKLILPQWL
;
A
#
# COMPACT_ATOMS: atom_id res chain seq x y z
N MET A 1 -0.82 29.46 2.77
CA MET A 1 -1.79 28.48 2.23
C MET A 1 -2.72 29.09 1.19
N ILE A 2 -3.37 30.23 1.49
CA ILE A 2 -4.28 30.95 0.56
C ILE A 2 -3.67 31.27 -0.82
N PRO A 3 -2.45 31.84 -0.96
CA PRO A 3 -1.90 32.18 -2.28
C PRO A 3 -1.55 30.95 -3.13
N GLY A 4 -1.14 29.84 -2.51
CA GLY A 4 -0.87 28.59 -3.22
C GLY A 4 -2.15 27.94 -3.75
N LEU A 5 -3.22 27.96 -2.95
CA LEU A 5 -4.53 27.42 -3.33
C LEU A 5 -5.16 28.23 -4.46
N ALA A 6 -5.04 29.56 -4.41
CA ALA A 6 -5.43 30.44 -5.51
C ALA A 6 -4.63 30.13 -6.79
N GLY A 7 -3.31 29.90 -6.69
CA GLY A 7 -2.48 29.51 -7.83
C GLY A 7 -2.90 28.20 -8.51
N VAL A 8 -3.30 27.18 -7.73
CA VAL A 8 -3.80 25.90 -8.27
C VAL A 8 -5.12 26.09 -9.01
N ILE A 9 -6.05 26.87 -8.46
CA ILE A 9 -7.34 27.15 -9.09
C ILE A 9 -7.13 27.92 -10.40
N ILE A 10 -6.28 28.94 -10.39
CA ILE A 10 -5.92 29.76 -11.56
C ILE A 10 -5.24 28.91 -12.64
N SER A 11 -4.32 28.03 -12.27
CA SER A 11 -3.67 27.09 -13.19
C SER A 11 -4.65 26.06 -13.76
N SER A 12 -5.62 25.60 -12.98
CA SER A 12 -6.68 24.68 -13.43
C SER A 12 -7.60 25.30 -14.48
N LEU A 13 -7.68 26.63 -14.51
CA LEU A 13 -8.51 27.41 -15.44
C LEU A 13 -7.72 27.81 -16.70
N GLY A 14 -6.53 27.25 -16.90
CA GLY A 14 -5.69 27.48 -18.08
C GLY A 14 -4.79 28.72 -17.99
N TYR A 15 -4.80 29.44 -16.87
CA TYR A 15 -3.96 30.61 -16.67
C TYR A 15 -2.60 30.22 -16.11
N ILE A 16 -1.64 29.99 -17.01
CA ILE A 16 -0.26 29.62 -16.68
C ILE A 16 0.67 30.66 -17.33
N PRO A 17 0.92 31.80 -16.65
CA PRO A 17 1.78 32.87 -17.16
C PRO A 17 3.19 32.41 -17.61
N PRO A 18 3.85 31.43 -16.93
CA PRO A 18 5.14 30.91 -17.36
C PRO A 18 5.15 30.20 -18.72
N LEU A 19 3.98 29.73 -19.21
CA LEU A 19 3.82 29.02 -20.47
C LEU A 19 3.25 29.93 -21.59
N ALA A 20 3.21 31.25 -21.37
CA ALA A 20 2.56 32.23 -22.24
C ALA A 20 1.05 31.98 -22.48
N MET A 21 0.40 31.19 -21.61
CA MET A 21 -1.04 30.97 -21.62
C MET A 21 -1.71 31.94 -20.63
N THR A 22 -2.18 33.07 -21.14
CA THR A 22 -2.80 34.16 -20.37
C THR A 22 -4.32 34.20 -20.48
N GLU A 23 -4.91 33.29 -21.24
CA GLU A 23 -6.36 33.23 -21.44
C GLU A 23 -6.98 32.19 -20.51
N PHE A 24 -8.05 32.58 -19.84
CA PHE A 24 -8.89 31.65 -19.10
C PHE A 24 -9.56 30.72 -20.10
N ASN A 25 -9.28 29.43 -20.02
CA ASN A 25 -9.77 28.48 -21.00
C ASN A 25 -10.20 27.14 -20.37
N TRP A 26 -11.38 26.67 -20.78
CA TRP A 26 -11.95 25.38 -20.37
C TRP A 26 -11.47 24.20 -21.23
N LEU A 27 -10.60 24.45 -22.23
CA LEU A 27 -10.07 23.43 -23.14
C LEU A 27 -9.40 22.25 -22.41
N GLY A 28 -8.75 22.48 -21.25
CA GLY A 28 -8.14 21.41 -20.46
C GLY A 28 -9.15 20.35 -20.00
N TYR A 29 -10.34 20.77 -19.59
CA TYR A 29 -11.42 19.85 -19.20
C TYR A 29 -12.01 19.10 -20.40
N VAL A 30 -12.11 19.74 -21.56
CA VAL A 30 -12.59 19.10 -22.79
C VAL A 30 -11.58 18.08 -23.31
N GLN A 31 -10.28 18.38 -23.24
CA GLN A 31 -9.22 17.43 -23.59
C GLN A 31 -9.18 16.23 -22.63
N LEU A 32 -9.44 16.45 -21.34
CA LEU A 32 -9.57 15.37 -20.35
C LEU A 32 -10.72 14.43 -20.69
N THR A 33 -11.90 14.94 -21.07
CA THR A 33 -13.05 14.09 -21.43
C THR A 33 -12.89 13.39 -22.77
N GLN A 34 -12.10 13.95 -23.69
CA GLN A 34 -11.75 13.32 -24.97
C GLN A 34 -10.65 12.25 -24.83
N TRP A 35 -9.97 12.17 -23.69
CA TRP A 35 -8.90 11.21 -23.50
C TRP A 35 -9.44 9.81 -23.21
N ASN A 36 -9.27 8.90 -24.18
CA ASN A 36 -9.75 7.52 -24.13
C ASN A 36 -9.16 6.68 -22.96
N GLY A 37 -8.11 7.17 -22.30
CA GLY A 37 -7.45 6.51 -21.17
C GLY A 37 -7.98 6.89 -19.78
N LEU A 38 -8.88 7.87 -19.68
CA LEU A 38 -9.29 8.43 -18.38
C LEU A 38 -10.03 7.41 -17.51
N LEU A 39 -11.04 6.72 -18.05
CA LEU A 39 -11.80 5.70 -17.30
C LEU A 39 -10.95 4.49 -16.92
N SER A 40 -10.09 4.04 -17.83
CA SER A 40 -9.17 2.92 -17.56
C SER A 40 -8.19 3.27 -16.45
N SER A 41 -7.63 4.48 -16.45
CA SER A 41 -6.70 4.95 -15.41
C SER A 41 -7.37 5.09 -14.04
N ILE A 42 -8.61 5.60 -14.01
CA ILE A 42 -9.40 5.70 -12.77
C ILE A 42 -9.69 4.31 -12.22
N PHE A 43 -10.17 3.39 -13.07
CA PHE A 43 -10.51 2.03 -12.65
C PHE A 43 -9.27 1.26 -12.17
N ALA A 44 -8.15 1.34 -12.91
CA ALA A 44 -6.89 0.70 -12.52
C ALA A 44 -6.35 1.26 -11.20
N SER A 45 -6.44 2.58 -10.99
CA SER A 45 -6.00 3.21 -9.74
C SER A 45 -6.90 2.82 -8.57
N LEU A 46 -8.22 2.81 -8.76
CA LEU A 46 -9.17 2.45 -7.70
C LEU A 46 -9.03 0.96 -7.34
N LEU A 47 -8.92 0.08 -8.33
CA LEU A 47 -8.76 -1.35 -8.13
C LEU A 47 -7.44 -1.68 -7.45
N SER A 48 -6.32 -1.09 -7.89
CA SER A 48 -5.01 -1.31 -7.25
C SER A 48 -4.96 -0.74 -5.83
N ALA A 49 -5.53 0.45 -5.58
CA ALA A 49 -5.58 1.04 -4.25
C ALA A 49 -6.45 0.22 -3.28
N THR A 50 -7.63 -0.22 -3.73
CA THR A 50 -8.54 -1.04 -2.90
C THR A 50 -7.94 -2.41 -2.60
N LEU A 51 -7.43 -3.11 -3.61
CA LEU A 51 -6.77 -4.41 -3.41
C LEU A 51 -5.53 -4.29 -2.53
N SER A 52 -4.72 -3.26 -2.73
CA SER A 52 -3.53 -3.00 -1.92
C SER A 52 -3.91 -2.81 -0.45
N THR A 53 -4.95 -2.00 -0.19
CA THR A 53 -5.40 -1.71 1.17
C THR A 53 -5.97 -2.97 1.84
N LEU A 54 -6.75 -3.77 1.11
CA LEU A 54 -7.27 -5.05 1.61
C LEU A 54 -6.13 -6.04 1.91
N LEU A 55 -5.14 -6.16 1.03
CA LEU A 55 -3.98 -7.02 1.27
C LEU A 55 -3.13 -6.54 2.45
N ALA A 56 -2.89 -5.23 2.55
CA ALA A 56 -2.12 -4.66 3.65
C ALA A 56 -2.80 -4.89 5.00
N THR A 57 -4.12 -4.69 5.08
CA THR A 57 -4.91 -4.93 6.29
C THR A 57 -4.95 -6.42 6.65
N LEU A 58 -5.16 -7.31 5.68
CA LEU A 58 -5.13 -8.77 5.90
C LEU A 58 -3.77 -9.25 6.40
N PHE A 59 -2.67 -8.78 5.79
CA PHE A 59 -1.33 -9.14 6.25
C PHE A 59 -1.02 -8.56 7.62
N CYS A 60 -1.39 -7.30 7.87
CA CYS A 60 -1.23 -6.66 9.17
C CYS A 60 -1.96 -7.46 10.26
N PHE A 61 -3.24 -7.78 10.05
CA PHE A 61 -4.04 -8.57 10.98
C PHE A 61 -3.45 -9.98 11.20
N SER A 62 -2.98 -10.64 10.14
CA SER A 62 -2.36 -11.97 10.23
C SER A 62 -1.05 -11.95 11.03
N ILE A 63 -0.23 -10.92 10.84
CA ILE A 63 1.01 -10.71 11.60
C ILE A 63 0.67 -10.46 13.06
N LEU A 64 -0.30 -9.59 13.36
CA LEU A 64 -0.77 -9.30 14.71
C LEU A 64 -1.27 -10.56 15.41
N GLN A 65 -2.15 -11.34 14.76
CA GLN A 65 -2.69 -12.57 15.31
C GLN A 65 -1.60 -13.57 15.71
N ARG A 66 -0.56 -13.70 14.88
CA ARG A 66 0.51 -14.70 15.08
C ARG A 66 1.60 -14.23 16.03
N LEU A 67 2.02 -12.97 15.93
CA LEU A 67 3.21 -12.46 16.61
C LEU A 67 2.93 -11.75 17.91
N TRP A 68 1.72 -11.23 18.15
CA TRP A 68 1.44 -10.42 19.36
C TRP A 68 1.71 -11.16 20.67
N ARG A 69 1.41 -12.47 20.75
CA ARG A 69 1.70 -13.30 21.94
C ARG A 69 3.13 -13.86 21.96
N SER A 70 3.93 -13.60 20.93
CA SER A 70 5.26 -14.18 20.77
C SER A 70 6.34 -13.27 21.31
N LYS A 71 7.44 -13.85 21.79
CA LYS A 71 8.66 -13.12 22.20
C LYS A 71 9.28 -12.30 21.05
N TYR A 72 8.90 -12.61 19.81
CA TYR A 72 9.36 -11.90 18.61
C TYR A 72 8.65 -10.56 18.36
N TRP A 73 7.56 -10.26 19.08
CA TRP A 73 6.83 -9.00 18.91
C TRP A 73 7.74 -7.78 19.11
N HIS A 74 8.54 -7.77 20.18
CA HIS A 74 9.44 -6.66 20.49
C HIS A 74 10.50 -6.43 19.40
N LYS A 75 10.96 -7.50 18.74
CA LYS A 75 11.85 -7.38 17.58
C LYS A 75 11.15 -6.73 16.40
N VAL A 76 9.89 -7.08 16.13
CA VAL A 76 9.13 -6.48 15.03
C VAL A 76 8.88 -5.01 15.28
N GLU A 77 8.48 -4.62 16.50
CA GLU A 77 8.33 -3.21 16.89
C GLU A 77 9.64 -2.41 16.69
N THR A 78 10.77 -2.99 17.10
CA THR A 78 12.09 -2.36 16.95
C THR A 78 12.51 -2.21 15.47
N VAL A 79 12.12 -3.14 14.60
CA VAL A 79 12.42 -3.09 13.15
C VAL A 79 11.47 -2.14 12.40
N LEU A 80 10.24 -1.99 12.88
CA LEU A 80 9.24 -1.09 12.28
C LEU A 80 9.64 0.39 12.39
N ALA A 81 10.25 0.80 13.51
CA ALA A 81 10.71 2.17 13.73
C ALA A 81 11.74 2.67 12.69
N PRO A 82 12.86 1.97 12.42
CA PRO A 82 13.81 2.35 11.37
C PRO A 82 13.22 2.17 9.96
N LEU A 83 12.24 1.28 9.77
CA LEU A 83 11.58 1.11 8.49
C LEU A 83 10.71 2.34 8.14
N LEU A 84 10.13 3.01 9.14
CA LEU A 84 9.43 4.31 8.95
C LEU A 84 10.37 5.49 8.73
N SER A 85 11.59 5.45 9.27
CA SER A 85 12.55 6.53 9.07
C SER A 85 13.21 6.50 7.69
N LEU A 86 13.04 5.40 6.94
CA LEU A 86 13.47 5.32 5.56
C LEU A 86 12.70 6.32 4.69
N PRO A 87 13.40 7.06 3.81
CA PRO A 87 12.74 7.94 2.88
C PRO A 87 11.87 7.13 1.93
N HIS A 88 10.61 7.55 1.76
CA HIS A 88 9.63 6.90 0.87
C HIS A 88 10.17 6.68 -0.55
N VAL A 89 11.03 7.60 -1.02
CA VAL A 89 11.69 7.50 -2.34
C VAL A 89 12.63 6.29 -2.43
N ALA A 90 13.38 5.97 -1.36
CA ALA A 90 14.26 4.80 -1.35
C ALA A 90 13.46 3.49 -1.42
N PHE A 91 12.29 3.43 -0.77
CA PHE A 91 11.39 2.29 -0.89
C PHE A 91 10.90 2.12 -2.33
N ALA A 92 10.43 3.21 -2.96
CA ALA A 92 9.95 3.18 -4.34
C ALA A 92 11.04 2.74 -5.34
N ILE A 93 12.26 3.27 -5.20
CA ILE A 93 13.40 2.92 -6.05
C ILE A 93 13.85 1.47 -5.80
N GLY A 94 13.97 1.06 -4.54
CA GLY A 94 14.32 -0.31 -4.17
C GLY A 94 13.30 -1.31 -4.69
N PHE A 95 12.01 -0.99 -4.57
CA PHE A 95 10.93 -1.80 -5.12
C PHE A 95 10.99 -1.84 -6.66
N ALA A 96 11.18 -0.70 -7.32
CA ALA A 96 11.34 -0.65 -8.78
C ALA A 96 12.51 -1.54 -9.25
N PHE A 97 13.66 -1.52 -8.57
CA PHE A 97 14.79 -2.40 -8.89
C PHE A 97 14.56 -3.86 -8.52
N LEU A 98 13.76 -4.15 -7.48
CA LEU A 98 13.46 -5.52 -7.08
C LEU A 98 12.57 -6.22 -8.12
N PHE A 99 11.59 -5.49 -8.66
CA PHE A 99 10.61 -5.99 -9.62
C PHE A 99 10.97 -5.72 -11.08
N ALA A 100 12.00 -4.92 -11.34
CA ALA A 100 12.55 -4.76 -12.69
C ALA A 100 12.91 -6.14 -13.29
N PRO A 101 12.79 -6.31 -14.62
CA PRO A 101 13.12 -7.57 -15.29
C PRO A 101 14.58 -8.02 -15.08
N THR A 102 15.50 -7.09 -14.78
CA THR A 102 16.91 -7.37 -14.41
C THR A 102 17.17 -7.37 -12.90
N GLY A 103 16.10 -7.28 -12.11
CA GLY A 103 16.10 -7.15 -10.66
C GLY A 103 16.56 -8.40 -9.91
N PHE A 104 16.73 -8.26 -8.60
CA PHE A 104 17.18 -9.36 -7.74
C PHE A 104 16.17 -10.52 -7.71
N MET A 105 14.86 -10.24 -7.70
CA MET A 105 13.84 -11.31 -7.72
C MET A 105 13.83 -12.08 -9.03
N ALA A 106 13.99 -11.42 -10.17
CA ALA A 106 14.11 -12.09 -11.47
C ALA A 106 15.33 -13.03 -11.49
N ARG A 107 16.47 -12.60 -10.92
CA ARG A 107 17.67 -13.45 -10.81
C ARG A 107 17.46 -14.65 -9.89
N VAL A 108 16.85 -14.46 -8.72
CA VAL A 108 16.56 -15.56 -7.79
C VAL A 108 15.57 -16.55 -8.40
N ALA A 109 14.52 -16.06 -9.07
CA ALA A 109 13.56 -16.89 -9.78
C ALA A 109 14.22 -17.69 -10.92
N LEU A 110 15.12 -17.06 -11.67
CA LEU A 110 15.89 -17.72 -12.74
C LEU A 110 16.83 -18.80 -12.18
N GLN A 111 17.47 -18.55 -11.04
CA GLN A 111 18.35 -19.53 -10.38
C GLN A 111 17.59 -20.70 -9.74
N LEU A 112 16.39 -20.48 -9.20
CA LEU A 112 15.62 -21.52 -8.50
C LEU A 112 14.69 -22.32 -9.41
N PHE A 113 14.08 -21.67 -10.41
CA PHE A 113 13.07 -22.29 -11.27
C PHE A 113 13.54 -22.51 -12.72
N GLY A 114 14.77 -22.09 -13.07
CA GLY A 114 15.27 -22.19 -14.45
C GLY A 114 14.45 -21.37 -15.45
N TRP A 115 13.62 -20.45 -14.97
CA TRP A 115 12.72 -19.66 -15.78
C TRP A 115 13.56 -18.64 -16.56
N GLN A 116 13.79 -18.89 -17.85
CA GLN A 116 14.39 -17.91 -18.75
C GLN A 116 13.40 -16.76 -18.91
N THR A 117 13.59 -15.70 -18.12
CA THR A 117 12.87 -14.45 -18.30
C THR A 117 13.38 -13.84 -19.59
N ASP A 118 12.59 -13.98 -20.66
CA ASP A 118 12.90 -13.40 -21.96
C ASP A 118 12.98 -11.87 -21.82
N PRO A 119 14.12 -11.22 -22.15
CA PRO A 119 14.30 -9.77 -21.96
C PRO A 119 13.35 -8.91 -22.80
N SER A 120 12.75 -9.52 -23.83
CA SER A 120 11.76 -8.95 -24.77
C SER A 120 10.30 -9.12 -24.32
N GLY A 121 10.03 -9.99 -23.35
CA GLY A 121 8.69 -10.17 -22.79
C GLY A 121 8.41 -9.07 -21.77
N HIS A 122 7.45 -8.19 -22.10
CA HIS A 122 6.95 -7.12 -21.23
C HIS A 122 7.10 -7.42 -19.74
N ALA A 123 7.85 -6.57 -19.05
CA ALA A 123 8.18 -6.67 -17.62
C ALA A 123 6.97 -7.16 -16.82
N LEU A 124 6.93 -8.45 -16.52
CA LEU A 124 5.73 -9.18 -16.09
C LEU A 124 5.05 -8.58 -14.85
N LEU A 125 5.75 -7.74 -14.06
CA LEU A 125 5.18 -7.08 -12.87
C LEU A 125 5.31 -5.54 -12.84
N VAL A 126 6.22 -4.92 -13.62
CA VAL A 126 6.49 -3.45 -13.53
C VAL A 126 5.63 -2.63 -14.50
N ASN A 127 5.03 -3.27 -15.50
CA ASN A 127 4.02 -2.68 -16.37
C ASN A 127 2.96 -3.74 -16.74
N ASP A 128 2.53 -4.52 -15.75
CA ASP A 128 1.49 -5.53 -15.94
C ASP A 128 0.13 -4.83 -16.14
N PRO A 129 -0.66 -5.16 -17.20
CA PRO A 129 -2.01 -4.63 -17.39
C PRO A 129 -2.91 -4.75 -16.16
N TYR A 130 -2.63 -5.70 -15.27
CA TYR A 130 -3.41 -5.98 -14.06
C TYR A 130 -2.94 -5.22 -12.81
N ALA A 131 -1.90 -4.38 -12.90
CA ALA A 131 -1.37 -3.58 -11.78
C ALA A 131 -1.01 -4.39 -10.52
N LEU A 132 -0.70 -5.69 -10.66
CA LEU A 132 -0.44 -6.59 -9.53
C LEU A 132 0.85 -6.23 -8.80
N GLY A 133 1.94 -5.97 -9.54
CA GLY A 133 3.21 -5.53 -8.95
C GLY A 133 3.07 -4.23 -8.18
N LEU A 134 2.34 -3.25 -8.73
CA LEU A 134 2.00 -2.00 -8.05
C LEU A 134 1.20 -2.27 -6.77
N THR A 135 0.19 -3.13 -6.84
CA THR A 135 -0.67 -3.50 -5.71
C THR A 135 0.15 -4.10 -4.57
N PHE A 136 1.07 -5.02 -4.87
CA PHE A 136 1.98 -5.57 -3.85
C PHE A 136 2.94 -4.50 -3.31
N ALA A 137 3.45 -3.60 -4.16
CA ALA A 137 4.31 -2.50 -3.73
C ALA A 137 3.63 -1.64 -2.68
N LEU A 138 2.42 -1.22 -2.99
CA LEU A 138 1.58 -0.42 -2.11
C LEU A 138 1.23 -1.22 -0.85
N ALA A 139 0.91 -2.51 -0.95
CA ALA A 139 0.57 -3.30 0.23
C ALA A 139 1.75 -3.43 1.19
N PHE A 140 2.95 -3.71 0.67
CA PHE A 140 4.17 -3.82 1.48
C PHE A 140 4.63 -2.47 2.04
N LYS A 141 4.39 -1.36 1.35
CA LYS A 141 4.76 -0.02 1.88
C LYS A 141 3.84 0.43 3.02
N GLU A 142 2.56 0.08 2.97
CA GLU A 142 1.58 0.48 3.98
C GLU A 142 1.58 -0.44 5.20
N LEU A 143 2.02 -1.70 5.04
CA LEU A 143 2.11 -2.71 6.11
C LEU A 143 2.83 -2.21 7.38
N PRO A 144 4.04 -1.61 7.29
CA PRO A 144 4.76 -1.09 8.45
C PRO A 144 3.98 -0.01 9.20
N PHE A 145 3.36 0.90 8.46
CA PHE A 145 2.58 1.98 9.02
C PHE A 145 1.32 1.44 9.72
N LEU A 146 0.57 0.54 9.06
CA LEU A 146 -0.60 -0.10 9.66
C LEU A 146 -0.26 -0.89 10.92
N LEU A 147 0.88 -1.61 10.92
CA LEU A 147 1.34 -2.34 12.10
C LEU A 147 1.61 -1.40 13.25
N LEU A 148 2.29 -0.27 13.03
CA LEU A 148 2.57 0.70 14.10
C LEU A 148 1.31 1.38 14.63
N MET A 149 0.37 1.73 13.74
CA MET A 149 -0.92 2.29 14.15
C MET A 149 -1.78 1.28 14.91
N SER A 150 -1.63 -0.02 14.64
CA SER A 150 -2.37 -1.06 15.34
C SER A 150 -1.90 -1.35 16.77
N ILE A 151 -0.64 -1.05 17.10
CA ILE A 151 -0.07 -1.29 18.43
C ILE A 151 -0.87 -0.59 19.53
N PRO A 152 -1.09 0.75 19.49
CA PRO A 152 -1.85 1.43 20.52
C PRO A 152 -3.31 0.96 20.57
N VAL A 153 -3.91 0.61 19.43
CA VAL A 153 -5.28 0.05 19.38
C VAL A 153 -5.33 -1.25 20.19
N LEU A 154 -4.44 -2.21 19.91
CA LEU A 154 -4.40 -3.49 20.62
C LEU A 154 -4.06 -3.36 22.10
N GLN A 155 -3.21 -2.39 22.48
CA GLN A 155 -2.93 -2.08 23.88
C GLN A 155 -4.18 -1.58 24.61
N GLN A 156 -5.03 -0.77 23.96
CA GLN A 156 -6.30 -0.31 24.53
C GLN A 156 -7.31 -1.45 24.70
N LEU A 157 -7.29 -2.45 23.81
CA LEU A 157 -8.18 -3.62 23.87
C LEU A 157 -7.84 -4.63 24.99
N LYS A 158 -6.76 -4.38 25.76
CA LYS A 158 -6.31 -5.21 26.90
C LYS A 158 -6.42 -6.71 26.62
N LEU A 159 -5.79 -7.17 25.53
CA LEU A 159 -6.00 -8.51 24.97
C LEU A 159 -6.00 -9.65 25.99
N GLU A 160 -5.13 -9.62 27.02
CA GLU A 160 -5.10 -10.65 28.06
C GLU A 160 -6.42 -10.80 28.83
N GLN A 161 -7.10 -9.68 29.13
CA GLN A 161 -8.39 -9.69 29.83
C GLN A 161 -9.47 -10.26 28.92
N THR A 162 -9.51 -9.79 27.67
CA THR A 162 -10.44 -10.27 26.65
C THR A 162 -10.24 -11.78 26.38
N PHE A 163 -9.00 -12.26 26.39
CA PHE A 163 -8.66 -13.68 26.23
C PHE A 163 -9.19 -14.53 27.38
N LYS A 164 -9.04 -14.07 28.63
CA LYS A 164 -9.57 -14.77 29.80
C LYS A 164 -11.09 -14.88 29.75
N VAL A 165 -11.79 -13.78 29.44
CA VAL A 165 -13.25 -13.76 29.31
C VAL A 165 -13.73 -14.67 28.18
N ALA A 166 -13.09 -14.61 27.01
CA ALA A 166 -13.44 -15.46 25.87
C ALA A 166 -13.22 -16.95 26.17
N ALA A 167 -12.14 -17.31 26.87
CA ALA A 167 -11.86 -18.69 27.28
C ALA A 167 -12.89 -19.21 28.28
N MET A 168 -13.36 -18.39 29.22
CA MET A 168 -14.43 -18.76 30.16
C MET A 168 -15.77 -18.98 29.46
N LEU A 169 -16.01 -18.29 28.35
CA LEU A 169 -17.19 -18.48 27.48
C LEU A 169 -17.04 -19.68 26.52
N GLY A 170 -15.93 -20.42 26.58
CA GLY A 170 -15.68 -21.61 25.74
C GLY A 170 -15.19 -21.32 24.33
N TYR A 171 -14.79 -20.09 24.01
CA TYR A 171 -14.28 -19.74 22.68
C TYR A 171 -12.81 -20.14 22.49
N ALA A 172 -12.50 -20.67 21.31
CA ALA A 172 -11.12 -20.93 20.91
C ALA A 172 -10.37 -19.62 20.58
N PRO A 173 -9.03 -19.55 20.75
CA PRO A 173 -8.22 -18.37 20.44
C PRO A 173 -8.43 -17.80 19.04
N HIS A 174 -8.60 -18.66 18.04
CA HIS A 174 -8.82 -18.22 16.66
C HIS A 174 -10.19 -17.54 16.49
N GLN A 175 -11.24 -18.09 17.11
CA GLN A 175 -12.59 -17.52 17.06
C GLN A 175 -12.66 -16.17 17.76
N MET A 176 -11.91 -15.99 18.85
CA MET A 176 -11.79 -14.71 19.54
C MET A 176 -11.18 -13.63 18.63
N TRP A 177 -10.11 -13.94 17.89
CA TRP A 177 -9.51 -12.98 16.98
C TRP A 177 -10.49 -12.49 15.91
N PHE A 178 -11.26 -13.39 15.30
CA PHE A 178 -12.23 -13.02 14.27
C PHE A 178 -13.49 -12.35 14.82
N LYS A 179 -14.01 -12.78 15.97
CA LYS A 179 -15.30 -12.31 16.50
C LYS A 179 -15.20 -11.11 17.45
N LEU A 180 -14.09 -10.97 18.16
CA LEU A 180 -13.93 -9.94 19.20
C LEU A 180 -12.87 -8.90 18.80
N ILE A 181 -11.71 -9.34 18.31
CA ILE A 181 -10.59 -8.43 18.04
C ILE A 181 -10.76 -7.72 16.69
N LEU A 182 -11.07 -8.46 15.62
CA LEU A 182 -11.26 -7.90 14.28
C LEU A 182 -12.26 -6.72 14.24
N PRO A 183 -13.49 -6.80 14.80
CA PRO A 183 -14.44 -5.69 14.74
C PRO A 183 -14.06 -4.50 15.62
N GLN A 184 -13.18 -4.69 16.61
CA GLN A 184 -12.66 -3.60 17.45
C GLN A 184 -11.38 -2.97 16.88
N TRP A 185 -10.73 -3.66 15.94
CA TRP A 185 -9.50 -3.23 15.29
C TRP A 185 -9.76 -2.48 13.98
N LEU A 186 -10.80 -2.87 13.23
CA LEU A 186 -11.32 -2.15 12.06
C LEU A 186 -11.94 -0.81 12.45
#